data_AF-A0A2V5JYX6-F1
#
_entry.id   AF-A0A2V5JYX6-F1
#
_cell.length_a   1.000
_cell.length_b   1.000
_cell.length_c   1.000
_cell.angle_alpha   90.00
_cell.angle_beta   90.00
_cell.angle_gamma   90.00
#
_symmetry.space_group_name_H-M   'P 1'
#
loop_
_entity.id
_entity.type
_entity.pdbx_description
1 polymer ?
#
loop_
_entity_poly.entity_id
_entity_poly.type
_entity_poly.pdbx_seq_one_letter_code
_entity_poly.pdbx_strand_id
1 'polypeptide(L)'
;MPDPTAVSSSLDELSEGMAAYEEELADEIAELAKRREWQTIQEKSEYAKQMRVFAAKIIALKEEWDRLNGLDDLAEPASGGDADSLPVTARTRWEKLGDKIRVQTEGGRSAYSNVIPVWLFKELALSALNRIKSDGYVKTSDVLNVKLDTIVEKSEYKRAPRLPVYVTFKVLVKEGLFENPDSNSHRYTLVGGNEQALRSFLDRLD
;
A
#
# COMPACT_ATOMS: atom_id res chain seq x y z
N MET A 1 -4.51 28.20 5.65
CA MET A 1 -3.21 27.50 5.81
C MET A 1 -3.29 26.19 5.05
N PRO A 2 -2.18 25.64 4.53
CA PRO A 2 -2.17 24.27 4.02
C PRO A 2 -2.55 23.31 5.16
N ASP A 3 -3.23 22.22 4.81
CA ASP A 3 -3.66 21.20 5.76
C ASP A 3 -2.43 20.38 6.22
N PRO A 4 -2.13 20.30 7.53
CA PRO A 4 -0.97 19.56 8.01
C PRO A 4 -1.03 18.05 7.69
N THR A 5 -2.22 17.48 7.52
CA THR A 5 -2.38 16.08 7.10
C THR A 5 -2.08 15.88 5.61
N ALA A 6 -2.27 16.91 4.77
CA ALA A 6 -1.87 16.86 3.36
C ALA A 6 -0.34 16.85 3.20
N VAL A 7 0.38 17.58 4.05
CA VAL A 7 1.86 17.56 4.06
C VAL A 7 2.39 16.20 4.54
N SER A 8 1.80 15.63 5.60
CA SER A 8 2.15 14.27 6.05
C SER A 8 1.87 13.21 4.96
N SER A 9 0.73 13.31 4.27
CA SER A 9 0.39 12.45 3.13
C SER A 9 1.40 12.57 1.97
N SER A 10 1.88 13.78 1.65
CA SER A 10 2.91 13.96 0.62
C SER A 10 4.28 13.44 1.04
N LEU A 11 4.58 13.36 2.34
CA LEU A 11 5.80 12.73 2.86
C LEU A 11 5.69 11.19 2.82
N ASP A 12 4.49 10.63 3.01
CA ASP A 12 4.22 9.20 2.76
C ASP A 12 4.34 8.85 1.27
N GLU A 13 3.72 9.63 0.37
CA GLU A 13 3.86 9.46 -1.09
C GLU A 13 5.32 9.53 -1.55
N LEU A 14 6.11 10.44 -0.97
CA LEU A 14 7.54 10.55 -1.24
C LEU A 14 8.31 9.34 -0.70
N SER A 15 7.97 8.83 0.48
CA SER A 15 8.58 7.64 1.07
C SER A 15 8.30 6.37 0.23
N GLU A 16 7.06 6.20 -0.24
CA GLU A 16 6.69 5.13 -1.19
C GLU A 16 7.45 5.28 -2.53
N GLY A 17 7.58 6.51 -3.03
CA GLY A 17 8.36 6.80 -4.24
C GLY A 17 9.83 6.42 -4.11
N MET A 18 10.44 6.70 -2.95
CA MET A 18 11.81 6.32 -2.64
C MET A 18 12.00 4.80 -2.54
N ALA A 19 11.04 4.08 -1.95
CA ALA A 19 11.10 2.61 -1.87
C ALA A 19 11.01 1.95 -3.25
N ALA A 20 10.12 2.45 -4.12
CA ALA A 20 10.02 1.98 -5.50
C ALA A 20 11.29 2.27 -6.32
N TYR A 21 11.92 3.43 -6.09
CA TYR A 21 13.18 3.79 -6.76
C TYR A 21 14.39 2.98 -6.25
N GLU A 22 14.40 2.58 -4.98
CA GLU A 22 15.40 1.66 -4.45
C GLU A 22 15.29 0.25 -5.09
N GLU A 23 14.06 -0.22 -5.34
CA GLU A 23 13.81 -1.48 -6.04
C GLU A 23 14.31 -1.41 -7.50
N GLU A 24 14.03 -0.31 -8.22
CA GLU A 24 14.54 -0.08 -9.59
C GLU A 24 16.08 -0.05 -9.64
N LEU A 25 16.73 0.61 -8.67
CA LEU A 25 18.19 0.60 -8.54
C LEU A 25 18.77 -0.79 -8.24
N ALA A 26 18.06 -1.62 -7.46
CA ALA A 26 18.50 -2.99 -7.17
C ALA A 26 18.45 -3.88 -8.41
N ASP A 27 17.38 -3.76 -9.22
CA ASP A 27 17.26 -4.46 -10.50
C ASP A 27 18.32 -4.00 -11.53
N GLU A 28 18.60 -2.69 -11.60
CA GLU A 28 19.66 -2.15 -12.47
C GLU A 28 21.04 -2.67 -12.05
N ILE A 29 21.34 -2.71 -10.75
CA ILE A 29 22.58 -3.29 -10.22
C ILE A 29 22.68 -4.78 -10.55
N ALA A 30 21.58 -5.53 -10.48
CA ALA A 30 21.54 -6.95 -10.84
C ALA A 30 21.80 -7.18 -12.35
N GLU A 31 21.31 -6.30 -13.22
CA GLU A 31 21.62 -6.33 -14.66
C GLU A 31 23.08 -5.98 -14.96
N LEU A 32 23.63 -4.94 -14.31
CA LEU A 32 25.05 -4.57 -14.45
C LEU A 32 25.97 -5.70 -13.95
N ALA A 33 25.57 -6.43 -12.89
CA ALA A 33 26.30 -7.60 -12.40
C ALA A 33 26.36 -8.75 -13.42
N LYS A 34 25.27 -9.00 -14.17
CA LYS A 34 25.27 -9.97 -15.28
C LYS A 34 26.25 -9.57 -16.39
N ARG A 35 26.41 -8.26 -16.63
CA ARG A 35 27.32 -7.68 -17.64
C ARG A 35 28.77 -7.53 -17.15
N ARG A 36 29.03 -7.74 -15.85
CA ARG A 36 30.34 -7.58 -15.19
C ARG A 36 30.88 -6.15 -15.24
N GLU A 37 29.99 -5.15 -15.25
CA GLU A 37 30.33 -3.73 -15.29
C GLU A 37 30.65 -3.19 -13.88
N TRP A 38 31.71 -3.74 -13.27
CA TRP A 38 32.03 -3.53 -11.84
C TRP A 38 32.17 -2.08 -11.39
N GLN A 39 32.66 -1.20 -12.27
CA GLN A 39 32.83 0.22 -11.97
C GLN A 39 31.48 0.94 -11.89
N THR A 40 30.58 0.71 -12.86
CA THR A 40 29.20 1.20 -12.86
C THR A 40 28.40 0.66 -11.67
N ILE A 41 28.60 -0.62 -11.30
CA ILE A 41 27.99 -1.23 -10.10
C ILE A 41 28.39 -0.48 -8.84
N GLN A 42 29.67 -0.10 -8.70
CA GLN A 42 30.16 0.61 -7.52
C GLN A 42 29.53 2.01 -7.40
N GLU A 43 29.43 2.74 -8.51
CA GLU A 43 28.77 4.05 -8.58
C GLU A 43 27.28 3.97 -8.23
N LYS A 44 26.55 3.02 -8.84
CA LYS A 44 25.11 2.78 -8.57
C LYS A 44 24.86 2.31 -7.14
N SER A 45 25.73 1.47 -6.59
CA SER A 45 25.63 1.00 -5.21
C SER A 45 25.86 2.13 -4.20
N GLU A 46 26.80 3.05 -4.47
CA GLU A 46 27.03 4.20 -3.60
C GLU A 46 25.86 5.19 -3.67
N TYR A 47 25.31 5.42 -4.87
CA TYR A 47 24.11 6.22 -5.06
C TYR A 47 22.89 5.61 -4.33
N ALA A 48 22.69 4.29 -4.37
CA ALA A 48 21.64 3.60 -3.61
C ALA A 48 21.78 3.79 -2.08
N LYS A 49 23.01 3.82 -1.54
CA LYS A 49 23.23 4.18 -0.11
C LYS A 49 22.80 5.62 0.17
N GLN A 50 23.12 6.57 -0.72
CA GLN A 50 22.70 7.96 -0.57
C GLN A 50 21.18 8.10 -0.61
N MET A 51 20.49 7.34 -1.47
CA MET A 51 19.03 7.27 -1.52
C MET A 51 18.43 6.70 -0.23
N ARG A 52 19.00 5.63 0.35
CA ARG A 52 18.58 5.13 1.69
C ARG A 52 18.72 6.18 2.79
N VAL A 53 19.85 6.90 2.81
CA VAL A 53 20.07 8.00 3.76
C VAL A 53 19.07 9.14 3.55
N PHE A 54 18.65 9.39 2.31
CA PHE A 54 17.61 10.39 2.01
C PHE A 54 16.22 9.91 2.42
N ALA A 55 15.86 8.65 2.17
CA ALA A 55 14.61 8.05 2.62
C ALA A 55 14.46 8.10 4.16
N ALA A 56 15.54 7.78 4.90
CA ALA A 56 15.56 7.90 6.36
C ALA A 56 15.35 9.35 6.84
N LYS A 57 15.82 10.36 6.09
CA LYS A 57 15.56 11.78 6.38
C LYS A 57 14.11 12.18 6.11
N ILE A 58 13.48 11.60 5.08
CA ILE A 58 12.05 11.85 4.79
C ILE A 58 11.18 11.28 5.91
N ILE A 59 11.49 10.07 6.39
CA ILE A 59 10.81 9.45 7.55
C ILE A 59 10.98 10.31 8.80
N ALA A 60 12.21 10.71 9.14
CA ALA A 60 12.47 11.57 10.30
C ALA A 60 11.82 12.96 10.18
N LEU A 61 11.77 13.54 8.97
CA LEU A 61 11.07 14.79 8.70
C LEU A 61 9.55 14.64 8.85
N LYS A 62 8.99 13.48 8.49
CA LYS A 62 7.59 13.16 8.72
C LYS A 62 7.30 13.04 10.22
N GLU A 63 8.11 12.28 10.97
CA GLU A 63 7.98 12.17 12.43
C GLU A 63 8.07 13.55 13.12
N GLU A 64 8.98 14.41 12.69
CA GLU A 64 9.10 15.78 13.20
C GLU A 64 7.90 16.66 12.83
N TRP A 65 7.46 16.59 11.57
CA TRP A 65 6.26 17.30 11.09
C TRP A 65 5.00 16.87 11.84
N ASP A 66 4.83 15.56 12.02
CA ASP A 66 3.69 14.97 12.71
C ASP A 66 3.70 15.38 14.19
N ARG A 67 4.86 15.37 14.84
CA ARG A 67 5.01 15.83 16.23
C ARG A 67 4.69 17.32 16.40
N LEU A 68 5.21 18.17 15.51
CA LEU A 68 4.97 19.63 15.55
C LEU A 68 3.50 19.99 15.30
N ASN A 69 2.75 19.16 14.56
CA ASN A 69 1.34 19.39 14.26
C ASN A 69 0.36 18.58 15.14
N GLY A 70 0.85 17.81 16.11
CA GLY A 70 0.01 16.97 16.97
C GLY A 70 -0.70 15.84 16.21
N LEU A 71 0.02 15.23 15.28
CA LEU A 71 -0.30 14.03 14.51
C LEU A 71 0.48 12.79 15.04
N ASP A 72 1.53 13.01 15.83
CA ASP A 72 2.29 11.98 16.57
C ASP A 72 1.60 11.72 17.93
N ASP A 73 1.00 10.54 18.12
CA ASP A 73 0.16 10.17 19.29
C ASP A 73 0.98 9.87 20.58
N LEU A 74 2.04 10.66 20.86
CA LEU A 74 2.99 10.45 21.96
C LEU A 74 3.12 11.65 22.93
N ALA A 75 1.97 12.11 23.46
CA ALA A 75 1.80 12.85 24.73
C ALA A 75 0.30 12.89 25.08
N GLU A 76 -0.22 12.56 26.27
CA GLU A 76 0.34 12.28 27.60
C GLU A 76 -0.51 11.20 28.33
N PRO A 77 -0.10 10.67 29.52
CA PRO A 77 -0.67 9.44 30.08
C PRO A 77 -1.89 9.64 31.01
N ALA A 78 -3.02 8.97 30.72
CA ALA A 78 -4.04 8.64 31.73
C ALA A 78 -4.96 7.45 31.34
N SER A 79 -4.93 6.41 32.18
CA SER A 79 -5.95 5.34 32.36
C SER A 79 -6.52 4.60 31.12
N GLY A 80 -5.95 3.42 30.84
CA GLY A 80 -6.68 2.16 30.98
C GLY A 80 -7.53 1.66 29.80
N GLY A 81 -6.97 0.71 29.04
CA GLY A 81 -7.73 -0.18 28.13
C GLY A 81 -6.85 -0.82 27.07
N ASP A 82 -6.64 -2.14 27.14
CA ASP A 82 -5.81 -2.92 26.20
C ASP A 82 -6.34 -2.89 24.75
N ALA A 83 -5.92 -1.90 23.95
CA ALA A 83 -6.35 -1.76 22.54
C ALA A 83 -5.22 -1.39 21.54
N ASP A 84 -4.00 -1.15 22.02
CA ASP A 84 -2.92 -0.50 21.23
C ASP A 84 -1.83 -1.43 20.66
N SER A 85 -2.11 -2.72 20.50
CA SER A 85 -1.22 -3.68 19.83
C SER A 85 -1.77 -4.23 18.49
N LEU A 86 -2.90 -3.72 18.02
CA LEU A 86 -3.60 -4.29 16.87
C LEU A 86 -3.14 -3.69 15.53
N PRO A 87 -2.76 -4.53 14.54
CA PRO A 87 -2.29 -4.07 13.24
C PRO A 87 -3.35 -3.26 12.47
N VAL A 88 -2.92 -2.45 11.50
CA VAL A 88 -3.75 -1.53 10.70
C VAL A 88 -4.96 -2.22 10.03
N THR A 89 -4.89 -3.52 9.79
CA THR A 89 -5.99 -4.37 9.30
C THR A 89 -7.16 -4.49 10.29
N ALA A 90 -6.89 -4.50 11.60
CA ALA A 90 -7.93 -4.53 12.64
C ALA A 90 -8.75 -3.22 12.68
N ARG A 91 -8.07 -2.07 12.51
CA ARG A 91 -8.67 -0.71 12.41
C ARG A 91 -9.44 -0.48 11.09
N THR A 92 -9.28 -1.40 10.13
CA THR A 92 -10.03 -1.64 8.88
C THR A 92 -11.57 -1.73 8.93
N ARG A 93 -12.41 -0.69 9.02
CA ARG A 93 -13.87 -0.89 8.76
C ARG A 93 -14.20 -0.83 7.26
N TRP A 94 -15.13 -1.64 6.76
CA TRP A 94 -15.64 -1.50 5.39
C TRP A 94 -17.11 -1.95 5.28
N GLU A 95 -17.83 -1.39 4.30
CA GLU A 95 -19.24 -1.68 4.04
C GLU A 95 -19.56 -1.58 2.53
N LYS A 96 -20.53 -2.37 2.04
CA LYS A 96 -21.11 -2.23 0.70
C LYS A 96 -22.28 -1.24 0.77
N LEU A 97 -22.24 -0.22 -0.10
CA LEU A 97 -23.25 0.83 -0.25
C LEU A 97 -23.74 0.85 -1.70
N GLY A 98 -24.72 0.00 -2.01
CA GLY A 98 -25.21 -0.16 -3.38
C GLY A 98 -24.11 -0.67 -4.32
N ASP A 99 -23.74 0.15 -5.31
CA ASP A 99 -22.71 -0.11 -6.32
C ASP A 99 -21.28 0.19 -5.84
N LYS A 100 -21.09 0.58 -4.58
CA LYS A 100 -19.81 1.05 -4.02
C LYS A 100 -19.41 0.30 -2.76
N ILE A 101 -18.11 0.31 -2.47
CA ILE A 101 -17.52 -0.18 -1.23
C ILE A 101 -16.90 1.04 -0.53
N ARG A 102 -17.37 1.34 0.67
CA ARG A 102 -16.73 2.32 1.54
C ARG A 102 -15.76 1.59 2.45
N VAL A 103 -14.52 2.08 2.52
CA VAL A 103 -13.47 1.57 3.40
C VAL A 103 -13.03 2.70 4.32
N GLN A 104 -13.31 2.53 5.61
CA GLN A 104 -12.97 3.44 6.69
C GLN A 104 -11.79 2.88 7.49
N THR A 105 -10.91 3.74 7.97
CA THR A 105 -9.91 3.36 8.98
C THR A 105 -10.26 4.08 10.26
N GLU A 106 -10.64 3.36 11.31
CA GLU A 106 -11.00 4.00 12.57
C GLU A 106 -9.77 4.19 13.46
N GLY A 107 -9.57 5.43 13.91
CA GLY A 107 -8.46 5.80 14.78
C GLY A 107 -8.34 7.32 14.89
N GLY A 108 -9.05 7.94 15.84
CA GLY A 108 -8.93 9.36 16.16
C GLY A 108 -8.90 10.29 14.94
N ARG A 109 -7.77 11.00 14.76
CA ARG A 109 -7.54 11.97 13.67
C ARG A 109 -7.11 11.34 12.33
N SER A 110 -6.84 10.03 12.29
CA SER A 110 -6.46 9.28 11.08
C SER A 110 -7.66 8.72 10.28
N ALA A 111 -8.87 9.18 10.59
CA ALA A 111 -10.11 8.66 10.02
C ALA A 111 -10.32 9.06 8.54
N TYR A 112 -9.78 8.25 7.63
CA TYR A 112 -10.06 8.36 6.19
C TYR A 112 -11.14 7.38 5.71
N SER A 113 -11.93 7.83 4.73
CA SER A 113 -13.03 7.07 4.11
C SER A 113 -12.87 7.05 2.60
N ASN A 114 -12.38 5.95 2.03
CA ASN A 114 -12.27 5.74 0.59
C ASN A 114 -13.55 5.06 0.05
N VAL A 115 -14.01 5.44 -1.14
CA VAL A 115 -15.25 4.90 -1.75
C VAL A 115 -14.99 4.44 -3.18
N ILE A 116 -14.71 3.14 -3.34
CA ILE A 116 -14.41 2.51 -4.63
C ILE A 116 -15.67 1.87 -5.23
N PRO A 117 -15.88 1.88 -6.56
CA PRO A 117 -16.94 1.10 -7.19
C PRO A 117 -16.75 -0.42 -6.99
N VAL A 118 -17.83 -1.17 -6.79
CA VAL A 118 -17.82 -2.64 -6.64
C VAL A 118 -17.21 -3.32 -7.87
N TRP A 119 -17.55 -2.86 -9.07
CA TRP A 119 -16.99 -3.43 -10.31
C TRP A 119 -15.46 -3.30 -10.36
N LEU A 120 -14.93 -2.15 -9.92
CA LEU A 120 -13.49 -1.88 -9.91
C LEU A 120 -12.80 -2.74 -8.86
N PHE A 121 -13.37 -2.85 -7.65
CA PHE A 121 -12.88 -3.75 -6.61
C PHE A 121 -12.80 -5.21 -7.08
N LYS A 122 -13.87 -5.71 -7.71
CA LYS A 122 -13.90 -7.08 -8.28
C LYS A 122 -12.83 -7.26 -9.35
N GLU A 123 -12.69 -6.31 -10.26
CA GLU A 123 -11.70 -6.36 -11.33
C GLU A 123 -10.25 -6.35 -10.81
N LEU A 124 -9.98 -5.55 -9.78
CA LEU A 124 -8.67 -5.50 -9.10
C LEU A 124 -8.38 -6.79 -8.33
N ALA A 125 -9.35 -7.33 -7.58
CA ALA A 125 -9.22 -8.58 -6.84
C ALA A 125 -9.00 -9.80 -7.77
N LEU A 126 -9.71 -9.87 -8.90
CA LEU A 126 -9.51 -10.91 -9.92
C LEU A 126 -8.17 -10.76 -10.64
N SER A 127 -7.73 -9.52 -10.92
CA SER A 127 -6.40 -9.25 -11.48
C SER A 127 -5.28 -9.69 -10.52
N ALA A 128 -5.47 -9.48 -9.21
CA ALA A 128 -4.55 -9.94 -8.19
C ALA A 128 -4.50 -11.48 -8.09
N LEU A 129 -5.66 -12.15 -8.09
CA LEU A 129 -5.75 -13.62 -8.12
C LEU A 129 -5.02 -14.22 -9.32
N ASN A 130 -5.17 -13.61 -10.52
CA ASN A 130 -4.50 -14.08 -11.72
C ASN A 130 -2.96 -14.01 -11.60
N ARG A 131 -2.42 -12.99 -10.93
CA ARG A 131 -0.98 -12.88 -10.65
C ARG A 131 -0.49 -13.89 -9.61
N ILE A 132 -1.24 -14.09 -8.53
CA ILE A 132 -0.93 -15.15 -7.55
C ILE A 132 -0.90 -16.52 -8.24
N LYS A 133 -1.76 -16.76 -9.23
CA LYS A 133 -1.77 -18.00 -10.02
C LYS A 133 -0.58 -18.17 -10.96
N SER A 134 -0.06 -17.11 -11.57
CA SER A 134 1.14 -17.20 -12.44
C SER A 134 2.43 -17.26 -11.63
N ASP A 135 2.54 -16.42 -10.61
CA ASP A 135 3.83 -16.05 -10.01
C ASP A 135 3.96 -16.51 -8.55
N GLY A 136 2.89 -17.07 -7.97
CA GLY A 136 2.80 -17.53 -6.57
C GLY A 136 2.50 -16.42 -5.56
N TYR A 137 2.63 -15.15 -5.96
CA TYR A 137 2.36 -13.95 -5.15
C TYR A 137 1.92 -12.81 -6.07
N VAL A 138 1.56 -11.67 -5.49
CA VAL A 138 1.28 -10.44 -6.23
C VAL A 138 1.67 -9.20 -5.42
N LYS A 139 2.22 -8.17 -6.08
CA LYS A 139 2.39 -6.83 -5.51
C LYS A 139 1.26 -5.90 -5.95
N THR A 140 1.02 -4.84 -5.17
CA THR A 140 0.10 -3.76 -5.57
C THR A 140 0.53 -3.07 -6.87
N SER A 141 1.85 -2.94 -7.10
CA SER A 141 2.42 -2.45 -8.36
C SER A 141 2.09 -3.34 -9.56
N ASP A 142 2.11 -4.67 -9.42
CA ASP A 142 1.77 -5.60 -10.52
C ASP A 142 0.33 -5.42 -10.99
N VAL A 143 -0.61 -5.21 -10.05
CA VAL A 143 -2.02 -4.96 -10.35
C VAL A 143 -2.21 -3.57 -10.93
N LEU A 144 -1.54 -2.55 -10.37
CA LEU A 144 -1.56 -1.19 -10.89
C LEU A 144 -1.10 -1.16 -12.36
N ASN A 145 0.05 -1.78 -12.67
CA ASN A 145 0.62 -1.78 -14.02
C ASN A 145 -0.30 -2.45 -15.05
N VAL A 146 -1.06 -3.47 -14.64
CA VAL A 146 -2.04 -4.16 -15.52
C VAL A 146 -3.37 -3.40 -15.64
N LYS A 147 -3.74 -2.59 -14.64
CA LYS A 147 -5.05 -1.92 -14.56
C LYS A 147 -5.02 -0.39 -14.63
N LEU A 148 -3.86 0.22 -14.84
CA LEU A 148 -3.67 1.67 -14.85
C LEU A 148 -4.68 2.38 -15.78
N ASP A 149 -4.72 1.97 -17.04
CA ASP A 149 -5.64 2.56 -18.05
C ASP A 149 -7.10 2.37 -17.64
N THR A 150 -7.45 1.18 -17.13
CA THR A 150 -8.82 0.90 -16.66
C THR A 150 -9.22 1.80 -15.48
N ILE A 151 -8.30 2.03 -14.54
CA ILE A 151 -8.53 2.92 -13.39
C ILE A 151 -8.63 4.38 -13.86
N VAL A 152 -7.76 4.81 -14.77
CA VAL A 152 -7.67 6.21 -15.25
C VAL A 152 -8.81 6.59 -16.19
N GLU A 153 -9.29 5.66 -17.02
CA GLU A 153 -10.34 5.91 -18.03
C GLU A 153 -11.76 5.68 -17.51
N LYS A 154 -11.96 4.68 -16.63
CA LYS A 154 -13.30 4.22 -16.24
C LYS A 154 -13.69 4.59 -14.81
N SER A 155 -12.83 5.29 -14.06
CA SER A 155 -13.11 5.69 -12.68
C SER A 155 -12.61 7.10 -12.33
N GLU A 156 -13.12 7.64 -11.23
CA GLU A 156 -12.73 8.96 -10.70
C GLU A 156 -11.26 9.03 -10.21
N TYR A 157 -10.56 7.89 -10.16
CA TYR A 157 -9.19 7.78 -9.61
C TYR A 157 -8.08 8.24 -10.55
N LYS A 158 -8.38 8.97 -11.63
CA LYS A 158 -7.40 9.51 -12.59
C LYS A 158 -6.22 10.26 -11.96
N ARG A 159 -6.42 10.95 -10.83
CA ARG A 159 -5.35 11.67 -10.10
C ARG A 159 -4.64 10.84 -9.03
N ALA A 160 -5.19 9.69 -8.65
CA ALA A 160 -4.66 8.82 -7.61
C ALA A 160 -4.92 7.33 -7.94
N PRO A 161 -4.40 6.81 -9.07
CA PRO A 161 -4.76 5.47 -9.55
C PRO A 161 -4.26 4.34 -8.65
N ARG A 162 -3.29 4.62 -7.76
CA ARG A 162 -2.81 3.67 -6.73
C ARG A 162 -3.85 3.40 -5.63
N LEU A 163 -4.64 4.42 -5.29
CA LEU A 163 -5.59 4.39 -4.18
C LEU A 163 -6.60 3.23 -4.23
N PRO A 164 -7.34 2.97 -5.34
CA PRO A 164 -8.27 1.85 -5.39
C PRO A 164 -7.59 0.49 -5.29
N VAL A 165 -6.32 0.36 -5.74
CA VAL A 165 -5.54 -0.88 -5.59
C VAL A 165 -5.22 -1.12 -4.12
N TYR A 166 -4.65 -0.14 -3.42
CA TYR A 166 -4.32 -0.25 -1.99
C TYR A 166 -5.56 -0.53 -1.13
N VAL A 167 -6.66 0.17 -1.38
CA VAL A 167 -7.92 -0.02 -0.66
C VAL A 167 -8.49 -1.42 -0.89
N THR A 168 -8.39 -1.94 -2.13
CA THR A 168 -8.79 -3.32 -2.45
C THR A 168 -7.99 -4.34 -1.64
N PHE A 169 -6.67 -4.23 -1.67
CA PHE A 169 -5.78 -5.14 -0.93
C PHE A 169 -6.02 -5.08 0.59
N LYS A 170 -6.26 -3.88 1.15
CA LYS A 170 -6.54 -3.70 2.58
C LYS A 170 -7.79 -4.46 3.04
N VAL A 171 -8.85 -4.47 2.22
CA VAL A 171 -10.07 -5.25 2.48
C VAL A 171 -9.80 -6.75 2.36
N LEU A 172 -9.12 -7.19 1.29
CA LEU A 172 -8.82 -8.62 1.08
C LEU A 172 -7.95 -9.22 2.19
N VAL A 173 -7.01 -8.44 2.74
CA VAL A 173 -6.21 -8.87 3.90
C VAL A 173 -7.05 -8.89 5.18
N LYS A 174 -7.93 -7.90 5.40
CA LYS A 174 -8.83 -7.91 6.56
C LYS A 174 -9.76 -9.13 6.56
N GLU A 175 -10.35 -9.46 5.42
CA GLU A 175 -11.27 -10.60 5.30
C GLU A 175 -10.56 -11.97 5.35
N GLY A 176 -9.25 -12.00 5.62
CA GLY A 176 -8.46 -13.23 5.70
C GLY A 176 -8.36 -13.97 4.37
N LEU A 177 -8.50 -13.25 3.25
CA LEU A 177 -8.39 -13.81 1.89
C LEU A 177 -6.95 -13.70 1.39
N PHE A 178 -6.29 -12.57 1.69
CA PHE A 178 -4.89 -12.31 1.36
C PHE A 178 -4.06 -12.20 2.65
N GLU A 179 -2.77 -12.51 2.57
CA GLU A 179 -1.77 -12.28 3.62
C GLU A 179 -0.52 -11.65 3.01
N ASN A 180 0.27 -10.94 3.83
CA ASN A 180 1.59 -10.41 3.46
C ASN A 180 2.63 -11.11 4.35
N PRO A 181 3.29 -12.18 3.88
CA PRO A 181 4.11 -13.05 4.74
C PRO A 181 5.39 -12.39 5.25
N ASP A 182 5.95 -11.40 4.54
CA ASP A 182 7.22 -10.76 4.92
C ASP A 182 7.05 -9.44 5.68
N SER A 183 5.80 -8.97 5.84
CA SER A 183 5.35 -7.64 6.29
C SER A 183 5.90 -6.42 5.51
N ASN A 184 7.15 -6.41 5.10
CA ASN A 184 7.86 -5.31 4.45
C ASN A 184 7.94 -5.39 2.92
N SER A 185 7.55 -6.50 2.29
CA SER A 185 7.83 -6.73 0.86
C SER A 185 6.74 -6.27 -0.12
N HIS A 186 5.59 -5.81 0.39
CA HIS A 186 4.35 -5.60 -0.38
C HIS A 186 3.93 -6.80 -1.26
N ARG A 187 4.42 -8.02 -0.95
CA ARG A 187 4.03 -9.25 -1.63
C ARG A 187 2.84 -9.84 -0.89
N TYR A 188 1.81 -10.19 -1.64
CA TYR A 188 0.60 -10.78 -1.09
C TYR A 188 0.37 -12.17 -1.66
N THR A 189 -0.01 -13.11 -0.79
CA THR A 189 -0.36 -14.49 -1.12
C THR A 189 -1.81 -14.76 -0.74
N LEU A 190 -2.39 -15.82 -1.31
CA LEU A 190 -3.77 -16.22 -1.04
C LEU A 190 -3.80 -17.15 0.18
N VAL A 191 -4.52 -16.76 1.23
CA VAL A 191 -4.56 -17.49 2.52
C VAL A 191 -5.01 -18.92 2.30
N GLY A 192 -4.14 -19.87 2.66
CA GLY A 192 -4.37 -21.30 2.48
C GLY A 192 -4.64 -21.76 1.04
N GLY A 193 -4.31 -20.94 0.03
CA GLY A 193 -4.62 -21.22 -1.38
C GLY A 193 -6.13 -21.22 -1.72
N ASN A 194 -6.99 -20.67 -0.87
CA ASN A 194 -8.44 -20.83 -0.98
C ASN A 194 -9.09 -19.87 -1.99
N GLU A 195 -8.96 -20.18 -3.28
CA GLU A 195 -9.59 -19.41 -4.38
C GLU A 195 -11.12 -19.35 -4.23
N GLN A 196 -11.74 -20.42 -3.73
CA GLN A 196 -13.19 -20.48 -3.57
C GLN A 196 -13.69 -19.47 -2.54
N ALA A 197 -12.96 -19.25 -1.44
CA ALA A 197 -13.29 -18.23 -0.45
C ALA A 197 -13.26 -16.81 -1.06
N LEU A 198 -12.27 -16.51 -1.91
CA LEU A 198 -12.21 -15.24 -2.62
C LEU A 198 -13.38 -15.09 -3.60
N ARG A 199 -13.68 -16.12 -4.41
CA ARG A 199 -14.81 -16.07 -5.36
C ARG A 199 -16.14 -15.87 -4.64
N SER A 200 -16.44 -16.69 -3.64
CA SER A 200 -17.65 -16.54 -2.82
C SER A 200 -17.68 -15.28 -1.95
N PHE A 201 -16.56 -14.58 -1.75
CA PHE A 201 -16.55 -13.22 -1.24
C PHE A 201 -16.96 -12.20 -2.30
N LEU A 202 -16.40 -12.27 -3.51
CA LEU A 202 -16.76 -11.38 -4.61
C LEU A 202 -18.22 -11.57 -5.05
N ASP A 203 -18.75 -12.79 -5.06
CA ASP A 203 -20.16 -13.07 -5.40
C ASP A 203 -21.13 -12.42 -4.38
N ARG A 204 -20.74 -12.33 -3.10
CA ARG A 204 -21.51 -11.61 -2.06
C ARG A 204 -21.51 -10.09 -2.22
N LEU A 205 -20.71 -9.56 -3.15
CA LEU A 205 -20.69 -8.13 -3.47
C LEU A 205 -21.60 -7.76 -4.65
N ASP A 206 -22.25 -8.70 -5.34
CA ASP A 206 -23.37 -8.40 -6.26
C ASP A 206 -24.62 -7.92 -5.50
#